data_AF-A0A9N9BZR4-F1
#
_entry.id   AF-A0A9N9BZR4-F1
#
_cell.length_a   1.000
_cell.length_b   1.000
_cell.length_c   1.000
_cell.angle_alpha   90.00
_cell.angle_beta   90.00
_cell.angle_gamma   90.00
#
_symmetry.space_group_name_H-M   'P 1'
#
loop_
_entity.id
_entity.type
_entity.pdbx_description
1 polymer ?
#
loop_
_entity_poly.entity_id
_entity_poly.type
_entity_poly.pdbx_seq_one_letter_code
_entity_poly.pdbx_strand_id
1 'polypeptide(L)' 'MSKVPPASANYDGTDENKPIYVAVKGTVFDVTTDPAKRDTYKPGASYHVFAGKDASKALGLSSLQPEDVIADYSSLDASQ' A
#
# COMPACT_ATOMS: atom_id res chain seq x y z
N MET A 1 20.41 6.88 9.65
CA MET A 1 19.04 6.34 9.80
C MET A 1 18.70 5.50 8.58
N SER A 2 18.71 4.17 8.70
CA SER A 2 18.26 3.27 7.65
C SER A 2 16.74 3.34 7.53
N LYS A 3 16.22 4.29 6.73
CA LYS A 3 14.83 4.24 6.29
C LYS A 3 14.70 2.95 5.47
N VAL A 4 14.04 1.94 6.03
CA VAL A 4 13.49 0.84 5.24
C VAL A 4 12.72 1.50 4.09
N PRO A 5 13.03 1.19 2.82
CA PRO A 5 12.38 1.84 1.70
C PRO A 5 10.86 1.63 1.83
N PRO A 6 10.05 2.70 1.75
CA PRO A 6 8.60 2.60 1.88
C PRO A 6 8.12 1.65 0.78
N ALA A 7 7.66 0.47 1.18
CA ALA A 7 7.17 -0.61 0.32
C ALA A 7 7.96 -0.73 -1.00
N SER A 8 9.06 -1.48 -1.01
CA SER A 8 9.76 -1.78 -2.25
C SER A 8 8.77 -2.37 -3.25
N ALA A 9 8.64 -1.77 -4.43
CA ALA A 9 7.72 -2.19 -5.51
C ALA A 9 7.87 -3.66 -5.96
N ASN A 10 8.83 -4.40 -5.39
CA ASN A 10 9.03 -5.83 -5.53
C ASN A 10 8.13 -6.69 -4.60
N TYR A 11 7.35 -6.06 -3.71
CA TYR A 11 6.45 -6.70 -2.73
C TYR A 11 5.00 -6.28 -2.96
N ASP A 12 4.60 -6.26 -4.23
CA ASP A 12 3.28 -5.88 -4.75
C ASP A 12 2.34 -7.09 -4.88
N GLY A 13 2.84 -8.31 -4.63
CA GLY A 13 2.05 -9.54 -4.69
C GLY A 13 1.98 -10.19 -6.06
N THR A 14 2.68 -9.66 -7.06
CA THR A 14 2.93 -10.35 -8.34
C THR A 14 3.69 -11.65 -8.15
N ASP A 15 4.64 -11.67 -7.22
CA ASP A 15 5.32 -12.88 -6.80
C ASP A 15 4.58 -13.56 -5.65
N GLU A 16 4.02 -14.74 -5.91
CA GLU A 16 3.32 -15.50 -4.89
C GLU A 16 4.22 -15.94 -3.73
N ASN A 17 5.51 -16.10 -3.99
CA ASN A 17 6.52 -16.47 -3.00
C ASN A 17 7.02 -15.29 -2.17
N LYS A 18 6.61 -14.05 -2.50
CA LYS A 18 7.02 -12.86 -1.77
C LYS A 18 5.89 -12.35 -0.87
N PRO A 19 6.25 -11.74 0.27
CA PRO A 19 5.30 -11.01 1.07
C PRO A 19 4.82 -9.75 0.32
N ILE A 20 3.69 -9.22 0.75
CA ILE A 20 3.04 -8.03 0.23
C ILE A 20 3.09 -7.00 1.35
N TYR A 21 3.69 -5.86 1.03
CA TYR A 21 3.84 -4.76 1.97
C TYR A 21 3.05 -3.55 1.50
N VAL A 22 2.38 -2.89 2.43
CA VAL A 22 1.64 -1.65 2.17
C VAL A 22 2.16 -0.58 3.12
N ALA A 23 2.58 0.57 2.60
CA ALA A 23 2.94 1.69 3.44
C ALA A 23 1.73 2.61 3.65
N VAL A 24 1.52 3.03 4.90
CA VAL A 24 0.46 3.96 5.30
C VAL A 24 1.03 4.93 6.33
N LYS A 25 1.00 6.21 6.01
CA LYS A 25 1.58 7.32 6.78
C LYS A 25 3.03 7.05 7.19
N GLY A 26 3.82 6.49 6.26
CA GLY A 26 5.21 6.08 6.49
C GLY A 26 5.41 4.82 7.34
N THR A 27 4.33 4.14 7.75
CA THR A 27 4.37 2.86 8.47
C THR A 27 4.13 1.71 7.48
N VAL A 28 5.00 0.70 7.46
CA VAL A 28 4.86 -0.46 6.57
C VAL A 28 4.11 -1.57 7.29
N PHE A 29 3.05 -2.06 6.65
CA PHE A 29 2.21 -3.16 7.11
C PHE A 29 2.41 -4.39 6.22
N ASP A 30 2.59 -5.54 6.85
CA ASP A 30 2.59 -6.85 6.17
C ASP A 30 1.15 -7.37 6.05
N VAL A 31 0.65 -7.43 4.82
CA VAL A 31 -0.71 -7.90 4.52
C VAL A 31 -0.72 -9.35 4.01
N THR A 32 0.39 -10.07 4.08
CA THR A 32 0.48 -11.49 3.67
C THR A 32 0.38 -12.48 4.80
N THR A 33 0.55 -12.01 6.03
CA THR A 33 0.33 -12.83 7.23
C THR A 33 -1.08 -13.44 7.30
N ASP A 34 -2.05 -12.84 6.60
CA ASP A 34 -3.43 -13.28 6.57
C ASP A 34 -3.83 -13.66 5.13
N PRO A 35 -4.29 -14.90 4.87
CA PRO A 35 -4.66 -15.34 3.52
C PRO A 35 -5.81 -14.51 2.94
N ALA A 36 -6.76 -14.07 3.78
CA ALA A 36 -7.86 -13.21 3.34
C ALA A 36 -7.37 -11.83 2.87
N LYS A 37 -6.37 -11.26 3.56
CA LYS A 37 -5.74 -10.00 3.16
C LYS A 37 -4.96 -10.20 1.87
N ARG A 38 -4.17 -11.27 1.76
CA ARG A 38 -3.45 -11.60 0.54
C ARG A 38 -4.38 -11.63 -0.68
N ASP A 39 -5.55 -12.26 -0.58
CA ASP A 39 -6.56 -12.27 -1.66
C ASP A 39 -7.11 -10.87 -2.03
N THR A 40 -7.04 -9.93 -1.09
CA THR A 40 -7.51 -8.54 -1.27
C THR A 40 -6.44 -7.65 -1.93
N TYR A 41 -5.15 -7.97 -1.74
CA TYR A 41 -4.00 -7.23 -2.29
C TYR A 41 -3.32 -7.94 -3.48
N LYS A 42 -3.73 -9.16 -3.83
CA LYS A 42 -3.17 -9.91 -4.96
C LYS A 42 -3.43 -9.21 -6.30
N PRO A 43 -2.63 -9.48 -7.34
CA PRO A 43 -2.85 -8.95 -8.68
C PRO A 43 -4.30 -9.16 -9.15
N GLY A 44 -4.94 -8.07 -9.55
CA GLY A 44 -6.34 -8.05 -10.00
C GLY A 44 -7.39 -7.82 -8.90
N ALA A 45 -7.00 -7.77 -7.63
CA ALA A 45 -7.90 -7.39 -6.54
C ALA A 45 -7.97 -5.86 -6.37
N SER A 46 -9.03 -5.38 -5.71
CA SER A 46 -9.32 -3.95 -5.57
C SER A 46 -8.25 -3.16 -4.80
N TYR A 47 -7.56 -3.79 -3.85
CA TYR A 47 -6.54 -3.14 -3.02
C TYR A 47 -5.11 -3.41 -3.51
N HIS A 48 -4.94 -4.18 -4.59
CA HIS A 48 -3.62 -4.43 -5.20
C HIS A 48 -2.88 -3.15 -5.55
N VAL A 49 -3.63 -2.09 -5.88
CA VAL A 49 -3.10 -0.77 -6.19
C VAL A 49 -2.21 -0.18 -5.08
N PHE A 50 -2.42 -0.60 -3.83
CA PHE A 50 -1.65 -0.19 -2.65
C PHE A 50 -0.45 -1.10 -2.35
N ALA A 51 -0.43 -2.30 -2.94
CA ALA A 51 0.61 -3.28 -2.72
C ALA A 51 1.96 -2.76 -3.25
N GLY A 52 3.01 -2.86 -2.44
CA GLY A 52 4.34 -2.37 -2.79
C GLY A 52 4.43 -0.84 -2.92
N LYS A 53 3.47 -0.08 -2.36
CA LYS A 53 3.44 1.39 -2.42
C LYS A 53 2.96 2.03 -1.13
N ASP A 54 3.07 3.36 -1.06
CA ASP A 54 2.53 4.17 0.02
C ASP A 54 1.12 4.67 -0.33
N ALA A 55 0.12 4.11 0.34
CA ALA A 55 -1.29 4.41 0.18
C ALA A 55 -1.79 5.49 1.14
N SER A 56 -0.89 6.24 1.80
CA SER A 56 -1.26 7.30 2.75
C SER A 56 -2.34 8.23 2.21
N LYS A 57 -2.15 8.75 0.99
CA LYS A 57 -3.07 9.72 0.39
C LYS A 57 -4.36 9.02 -0.06
N ALA A 58 -4.25 7.93 -0.80
CA ALA A 58 -5.40 7.15 -1.26
C ALA A 58 -6.32 6.71 -0.11
N LEU A 59 -5.77 6.23 1.01
CA LEU A 59 -6.56 5.86 2.18
C LEU A 59 -7.20 7.07 2.86
N GLY A 60 -6.52 8.21 2.90
CA GLY A 60 -7.09 9.45 3.41
C GLY A 60 -8.21 10.02 2.52
N LEU A 61 -8.12 9.84 1.20
CA LEU A 61 -9.17 10.20 0.24
C LEU A 61 -10.28 9.17 0.12
N SER A 62 -10.13 8.01 0.77
CA SER A 62 -10.96 6.83 0.51
C SER A 62 -11.04 6.47 -0.99
N SER A 63 -9.93 6.68 -1.71
CA SER A 63 -9.77 6.43 -3.15
C SER A 63 -8.97 5.15 -3.37
N LEU A 64 -9.34 4.39 -4.40
CA LEU A 64 -8.61 3.19 -4.87
C LEU A 64 -7.87 3.48 -6.18
N GLN A 65 -7.73 4.76 -6.56
CA GLN A 65 -7.09 5.10 -7.83
C GLN A 65 -5.56 5.05 -7.71
N PRO A 66 -4.85 4.48 -8.69
CA PRO A 66 -3.38 4.39 -8.69
C PRO A 66 -2.69 5.76 -8.65
N GLU A 67 -3.36 6.81 -9.13
CA GLU A 67 -2.88 8.19 -9.09
C GLU A 67 -2.86 8.78 -7.68
N ASP A 68 -3.72 8.29 -6.77
CA ASP A 68 -3.77 8.72 -5.37
C ASP A 68 -2.85 7.90 -4.46
N VAL A 69 -2.25 6.81 -4.97
CA VAL A 69 -1.32 5.97 -4.21
C VAL A 69 0.07 6.60 -4.19
N ILE A 70 0.16 7.69 -3.45
CA ILE A 70 1.39 8.43 -3.23
C ILE A 70 1.63 8.68 -1.74
N ALA A 71 2.92 8.69 -1.38
CA ALA A 71 3.37 8.98 -0.02
C ALA A 71 3.12 10.43 0.40
N ASP A 72 2.99 11.34 -0.57
CA ASP A 72 2.67 12.74 -0.28
C ASP A 72 1.16 12.88 -0.05
N TYR A 73 0.77 12.86 1.22
CA TYR A 73 -0.59 13.16 1.67
C TYR A 73 -0.70 14.58 2.24
N SER A 74 0.32 15.43 2.01
CA SER A 74 0.37 16.82 2.49
C SER A 74 -0.81 17.66 1.98
N SER A 75 -1.38 17.29 0.83
CA SER A 75 -2.57 17.92 0.26
C SER A 75 -3.89 17.52 0.94
N LEU A 76 -3.87 16.52 1.84
CA LEU A 76 -5.05 16.12 2.60
C LEU A 76 -5.16 17.03 3.82
N ASP A 77 -5.88 18.14 3.64
CA ASP A 77 -6.23 19.02 4.74
C ASP A 77 -7.08 18.25 5.77
N ALA A 78 -6.92 18.55 7.06
CA ALA A 78 -7.35 17.71 8.20
C ALA A 78 -8.88 17.59 8.41
N SER A 79 -9.68 17.83 7.37
CA SER A 79 -11.15 17.87 7.41
C SER A 79 -11.84 16.68 6.72
N GLN A 80 -11.14 15.56 6.47
CA GLN A 80 -11.76 14.32 5.98
C GLN A 80 -11.92 13.26 7.06
#